data_AF-A0A857D9J6-F1
#
_entry.id   AF-A0A857D9J6-F1
#
_cell.length_a   1.000
_cell.length_b   1.000
_cell.length_c   1.000
_cell.angle_alpha   90.00
_cell.angle_beta   90.00
_cell.angle_gamma   90.00
#
_symmetry.space_group_name_H-M   'P 1'
#
loop_
_entity.id
_entity.type
_entity.pdbx_description
1 polymer ?
#
loop_
_entity_poly.entity_id
_entity_poly.type
_entity_poly.pdbx_seq_one_letter_code
_entity_poly.pdbx_strand_id
1 'polypeptide(L)'
;MRKRGHLIKQILARQLYKYTRENQEPIALTNHGETIGYYIPAQSQSQKKDLESLRQAVTKLSNMLAEKGLTEDDIATDFQELRKQSN
;
A
#
# COMPACT_ATOMS: atom_id res chain seq x y z
N MET A 1 38.53 -15.78 7.49
CA MET A 1 37.54 -15.80 8.60
C MET A 1 36.41 -14.76 8.40
N ARG A 2 35.62 -14.82 7.30
CA ARG A 2 34.54 -13.82 7.00
C ARG A 2 33.10 -14.31 7.30
N LYS A 3 32.92 -15.45 7.98
CA LYS A 3 31.58 -16.03 8.17
C LYS A 3 30.84 -15.55 9.45
N ARG A 4 31.55 -15.02 10.46
CA ARG A 4 30.92 -14.59 11.73
C ARG A 4 30.21 -13.23 11.63
N GLY A 5 30.77 -12.25 10.92
CA GLY A 5 30.13 -10.93 10.75
C GLY A 5 28.86 -10.95 9.89
N HIS A 6 28.81 -11.85 8.90
CA HIS A 6 27.65 -12.01 8.03
C HIS A 6 26.46 -12.65 8.77
N LEU A 7 26.73 -13.53 9.73
CA LEU A 7 25.71 -14.17 10.55
C LEU A 7 25.07 -13.18 11.54
N ILE A 8 25.86 -12.28 12.14
CA ILE A 8 25.38 -11.26 13.09
C ILE A 8 24.49 -10.22 12.38
N LYS A 9 24.88 -9.74 11.20
CA LYS A 9 24.04 -8.82 10.41
C LYS A 9 22.68 -9.44 10.04
N GLN A 10 22.64 -10.73 9.75
CA GLN A 10 21.40 -11.42 9.37
C GLN A 10 20.48 -11.72 10.56
N ILE A 11 21.02 -11.90 11.76
CA ILE A 11 20.25 -12.17 13.00
C ILE A 11 19.52 -10.90 13.47
N LEU A 12 20.20 -9.74 13.48
CA LEU A 12 19.59 -8.48 13.94
C LEU A 12 18.44 -8.03 13.02
N ALA A 13 18.61 -8.12 11.70
CA ALA A 13 17.58 -7.71 10.74
C ALA A 13 16.25 -8.46 10.90
N ARG A 14 16.27 -9.76 11.25
CA ARG A 14 15.03 -10.55 11.43
C ARG A 14 14.22 -10.13 12.66
N GLN A 15 14.86 -9.55 13.67
CA GLN A 15 14.17 -9.15 14.90
C GLN A 15 13.62 -7.73 14.82
N LEU A 16 14.21 -6.85 14.00
CA LEU A 16 13.76 -5.45 13.85
C LEU A 16 12.31 -5.34 13.37
N TYR A 17 11.88 -6.23 12.46
CA TYR A 17 10.49 -6.29 12.01
C TYR A 17 9.48 -6.44 13.16
N LYS A 18 9.86 -7.08 14.27
CA LYS A 18 8.97 -7.23 15.44
C LYS A 18 8.63 -5.88 16.08
N TYR A 19 9.55 -4.93 16.04
CA TYR A 19 9.41 -3.61 16.66
C TYR A 19 8.74 -2.60 15.73
N THR A 20 8.77 -2.84 14.41
CA THR A 20 8.13 -1.96 13.41
C THR A 20 6.77 -2.44 12.92
N ARG A 21 6.25 -3.56 13.44
CA ARG A 21 5.03 -4.20 12.92
C ARG A 21 3.78 -3.36 13.12
N GLU A 22 3.70 -2.62 14.21
CA GLU A 22 2.48 -1.89 14.62
C GLU A 22 2.46 -0.45 14.08
N ASN A 23 3.55 0.29 14.25
CA ASN A 23 3.59 1.72 13.90
C ASN A 23 4.46 2.05 12.67
N GLN A 24 5.18 1.06 12.11
CA GLN A 24 6.06 1.25 10.95
C GLN A 24 7.10 2.37 11.10
N GLU A 25 7.42 2.77 12.34
CA GLU A 25 8.38 3.83 12.59
C GLU A 25 9.81 3.37 12.26
N PRO A 26 10.62 4.23 11.61
CA PRO A 26 12.02 3.97 11.39
C PRO A 26 12.77 3.76 12.71
N ILE A 27 13.62 2.73 12.76
CA ILE A 27 14.44 2.43 13.94
C ILE A 27 15.88 2.82 13.67
N ALA A 28 16.45 3.66 14.54
CA ALA A 28 17.89 3.95 14.54
C ALA A 28 18.67 2.75 15.06
N LEU A 29 19.69 2.32 14.32
CA LEU A 29 20.62 1.27 14.72
C LEU A 29 21.85 1.93 15.33
N THR A 30 22.13 1.60 16.59
CA THR A 30 23.27 2.16 17.33
C THR A 30 24.29 1.07 17.66
N ASN A 31 25.57 1.44 17.64
CA ASN A 31 26.67 0.62 18.15
C ASN A 31 27.50 1.47 19.11
N HIS A 32 27.69 1.00 20.35
CA HIS A 32 28.36 1.77 21.41
C HIS A 32 27.81 3.20 21.60
N GLY A 33 26.50 3.40 21.39
CA GLY A 33 25.84 4.71 21.51
C GLY A 33 25.94 5.60 20.26
N GLU A 34 26.69 5.20 19.24
CA GLU A 34 26.77 5.92 17.97
C GLU A 34 25.79 5.35 16.94
N THR A 35 25.02 6.21 16.26
CA THR A 35 24.07 5.78 15.21
C THR A 35 24.83 5.36 13.95
N ILE A 36 24.73 4.08 13.61
CA ILE A 36 25.41 3.48 12.44
C ILE A 36 24.48 3.33 11.22
N GLY A 37 23.18 3.61 11.38
CA GLY A 37 22.23 3.58 10.28
C GLY A 37 20.78 3.55 10.75
N TYR A 38 19.86 3.45 9.78
CA TYR A 38 18.41 3.40 10.03
C TYR A 38 17.80 2.20 9.32
N TYR A 39 16.90 1.51 10.02
CA TYR A 39 16.01 0.51 9.44
C TYR A 39 14.65 1.16 9.17
N ILE A 40 14.29 1.27 7.90
CA ILE A 40 12.99 1.81 7.48
C ILE A 40 12.15 0.63 6.99
N PRO A 41 11.06 0.26 7.67
CA PRO A 41 10.21 -0.83 7.24
C PRO A 41 9.53 -0.45 5.92
N ALA A 42 9.75 -1.24 4.87
CA ALA A 42 9.01 -1.07 3.63
C ALA A 42 7.55 -1.49 3.86
N GLN A 43 6.61 -0.60 3.53
CA GLN A 43 5.20 -0.96 3.50
C GLN A 43 5.00 -1.99 2.38
N SER A 44 4.95 -3.28 2.73
CA SER A 44 4.27 -4.22 1.86
C SER A 44 2.79 -3.94 2.06
N GLN A 45 2.27 -2.91 1.41
CA GLN A 45 0.83 -2.76 1.21
C GLN A 45 0.42 -4.11 0.61
N SER A 46 -0.28 -4.91 1.41
CA SER A 46 -0.62 -6.25 0.96
C SER A 46 -1.54 -6.02 -0.23
N GLN A 47 -1.24 -6.62 -1.38
CA GLN A 47 -2.07 -6.50 -2.59
C GLN A 47 -3.55 -6.76 -2.26
N LYS A 48 -3.84 -7.55 -1.22
CA LYS A 48 -5.16 -7.78 -0.65
C LYS A 48 -5.84 -6.51 -0.12
N LYS A 49 -5.16 -5.65 0.65
CA LYS A 49 -5.73 -4.41 1.18
C LYS A 49 -6.10 -3.43 0.08
N ASP A 50 -5.27 -3.36 -0.96
CA ASP A 50 -5.55 -2.50 -2.12
C ASP A 50 -6.74 -3.05 -2.92
N LEU A 51 -6.81 -4.37 -3.12
CA LEU A 51 -7.94 -5.04 -3.77
C LEU A 51 -9.24 -4.82 -2.98
N GLU A 52 -9.22 -4.93 -1.66
CA GLU A 52 -10.39 -4.65 -0.81
C GLU A 52 -10.82 -3.19 -0.89
N SER A 53 -9.85 -2.26 -0.91
CA SER A 53 -10.13 -0.83 -1.07
C SER A 53 -10.77 -0.53 -2.43
N LEU A 54 -10.29 -1.17 -3.49
CA LEU A 54 -10.89 -1.07 -4.83
C LEU A 54 -12.31 -1.65 -4.85
N ARG A 55 -12.55 -2.79 -4.22
CA ARG A 55 -13.91 -3.37 -4.09
C ARG A 55 -14.85 -2.43 -3.35
N GLN A 56 -14.41 -1.85 -2.24
CA GLN A 56 -15.20 -0.87 -1.49
C GLN A 56 -15.51 0.37 -2.32
N ALA A 57 -14.53 0.87 -3.09
CA ALA A 57 -14.72 2.01 -3.98
C ALA A 57 -15.76 1.70 -5.07
N VAL A 58 -15.69 0.51 -5.69
CA VAL A 58 -16.67 0.07 -6.70
C VAL A 58 -18.07 -0.04 -6.08
N THR A 59 -18.21 -0.70 -4.93
CA THR A 59 -19.52 -0.80 -4.24
C THR A 59 -20.09 0.57 -3.92
N LYS A 60 -19.27 1.50 -3.42
CA LYS A 60 -19.72 2.87 -3.14
C LYS A 60 -20.18 3.58 -4.41
N LEU A 61 -19.44 3.45 -5.50
CA LEU A 61 -19.80 4.03 -6.78
C LEU A 61 -21.13 3.44 -7.30
N SER A 62 -21.27 2.11 -7.31
CA SER A 62 -22.50 1.44 -7.76
C SER A 62 -23.73 1.89 -6.95
N ASN A 63 -23.60 2.05 -5.64
CA ASN A 63 -24.68 2.56 -4.80
C ASN A 63 -25.04 4.00 -5.18
N MET A 64 -24.06 4.88 -5.36
CA MET A 64 -24.29 6.27 -5.76
C MET A 64 -24.98 6.38 -7.14
N LEU A 65 -24.69 5.47 -8.06
CA LEU A 65 -25.34 5.40 -9.37
C LEU A 65 -26.79 4.92 -9.23
N ALA A 66 -27.02 3.87 -8.45
CA ALA A 66 -28.35 3.33 -8.18
C ALA A 66 -29.25 4.36 -7.47
N GLU A 67 -28.72 5.12 -6.50
CA GLU A 67 -29.45 6.21 -5.82
C GLU A 67 -29.91 7.30 -6.79
N LYS A 68 -29.13 7.54 -7.85
CA LYS A 68 -29.48 8.50 -8.90
C LYS A 68 -30.37 7.91 -9.98
N GLY A 69 -30.72 6.63 -9.89
CA GLY A 69 -31.48 5.90 -10.91
C GLY A 69 -30.73 5.76 -12.24
N LEU A 70 -29.40 5.96 -12.25
CA LEU A 70 -28.58 5.90 -13.45
C LEU A 70 -28.13 4.45 -13.69
N THR A 71 -28.42 3.94 -14.87
CA THR A 71 -27.93 2.63 -15.31
C THR A 71 -26.60 2.74 -16.04
N GLU A 72 -25.91 1.62 -16.21
CA GLU A 72 -24.67 1.57 -16.99
C GLU A 72 -24.90 1.97 -18.45
N ASP A 73 -26.05 1.60 -19.03
CA ASP A 73 -26.44 1.95 -20.39
C ASP A 73 -26.69 3.45 -20.57
N ASP A 74 -27.29 4.11 -19.56
CA ASP A 74 -27.49 5.57 -19.58
C ASP A 74 -26.16 6.30 -19.64
N ILE A 75 -25.19 5.88 -18.81
CA ILE A 75 -23.86 6.47 -18.74
C ILE A 75 -23.08 6.20 -20.05
N ALA A 76 -23.19 4.99 -20.61
CA ALA A 76 -22.56 4.65 -21.87
C ALA A 76 -23.11 5.50 -23.03
N THR A 77 -24.41 5.74 -23.04
CA THR A 77 -25.07 6.58 -24.05
C THR A 77 -24.63 8.03 -23.93
N ASP A 78 -24.66 8.62 -22.73
CA ASP A 78 -24.18 9.98 -22.47
C ASP A 78 -22.72 10.17 -22.89
N PHE A 79 -21.85 9.20 -22.57
CA PHE A 79 -20.44 9.25 -22.95
C PHE A 79 -20.25 9.20 -24.47
N GLN A 80 -21.04 8.38 -25.18
CA GLN A 80 -20.97 8.30 -26.65
C GLN A 80 -21.41 9.62 -27.29
N GLU A 81 -22.47 10.25 -26.80
CA GLU A 81 -22.95 11.53 -27.30
C GLU A 81 -21.92 12.65 -27.08
N LEU A 82 -21.32 12.72 -25.88
CA LEU A 82 -20.22 13.66 -25.57
C LEU A 82 -19.00 13.44 -26.46
N ARG A 83 -18.65 12.18 -26.76
CA ARG A 83 -17.53 11.84 -27.65
C ARG A 83 -17.79 12.27 -29.09
N LYS A 84 -19.03 12.18 -29.58
CA LYS A 84 -19.40 12.64 -30.92
C LYS A 84 -19.38 14.18 -31.03
N GLN A 85 -19.69 14.89 -29.94
CA GLN A 85 -19.67 16.36 -29.90
C GLN A 85 -18.25 16.95 -29.81
N SER A 86 -17.28 16.16 -29.37
CA SER A 86 -15.87 16.58 -29.21
C SER A 86 -14.98 16.22 -30.41
N ASN A 87 -15.57 15.70 -31.49
CA ASN A 87 -14.91 15.28 -32.73
C ASN A 87 -15.49 16.05 -33.92
#